data_AF-A0A520IKL5-F1
#
_entry.id   AF-A0A520IKL5-F1
#
_cell.length_a   1.000
_cell.length_b   1.000
_cell.length_c   1.000
_cell.angle_alpha   90.00
_cell.angle_beta   90.00
_cell.angle_gamma   90.00
#
_symmetry.space_group_name_H-M   'P 1'
#
loop_
_entity.id
_entity.type
_entity.pdbx_description
1 polymer ?
#
loop_
_entity_poly.entity_id
_entity_poly.type
_entity_poly.pdbx_seq_one_letter_code
_entity_poly.pdbx_strand_id
1 'polypeptide(L)'
;MKIFKEIFARIWAIWGMVSFIVTFLLVFLPSMVCYLIPDPKGAALFTRMAKIWMSVWLFLVGCPVRVKGKEHFKKNKAYIVTCNHNALMDVPLSSPFIPGANKT
;
A
#
# COMPACT_ATOMS: atom_id res chain seq x y z
N MET A 1 2.96 5.85 -33.47
CA MET A 1 2.77 4.97 -32.29
C MET A 1 3.43 5.48 -31.00
N LYS A 2 4.60 6.14 -31.04
CA LYS A 2 5.24 6.69 -29.82
C LYS A 2 4.45 7.86 -29.20
N ILE A 3 4.06 8.86 -30.01
CA ILE A 3 3.39 10.08 -29.51
C ILE A 3 2.09 9.79 -28.74
N PHE A 4 1.19 8.96 -29.27
CA PHE A 4 -0.07 8.62 -28.57
C PHE A 4 0.18 7.92 -27.24
N LYS A 5 1.17 7.00 -27.19
CA LYS A 5 1.55 6.32 -25.96
C LYS A 5 2.13 7.29 -24.93
N GLU A 6 2.98 8.22 -25.35
CA GLU A 6 3.56 9.25 -24.48
C GLU A 6 2.50 10.18 -23.90
N ILE A 7 1.55 10.63 -24.72
CA ILE A 7 0.43 11.47 -24.26
C ILE A 7 -0.41 10.71 -23.23
N PHE A 8 -0.80 9.48 -23.54
CA PHE A 8 -1.55 8.63 -22.61
C PHE A 8 -0.78 8.42 -21.30
N ALA A 9 0.51 8.09 -21.37
CA ALA A 9 1.33 7.85 -20.18
C ALA A 9 1.42 9.09 -19.28
N ARG A 10 1.50 10.30 -19.85
CA ARG A 10 1.52 11.56 -19.08
C ARG A 10 0.17 11.83 -18.41
N ILE A 11 -0.93 11.64 -19.13
CA ILE A 11 -2.28 11.78 -18.57
C ILE A 11 -2.47 10.78 -17.43
N TRP A 12 -2.07 9.53 -17.65
CA TRP A 12 -2.17 8.46 -16.65
C TRP A 12 -1.28 8.71 -15.43
N ALA A 13 -0.08 9.28 -15.60
CA ALA A 13 0.80 9.69 -14.51
C ALA A 13 0.20 10.83 -13.68
N ILE A 14 -0.37 11.85 -14.33
CA ILE A 14 -1.07 12.95 -13.65
C ILE A 14 -2.27 12.41 -12.88
N TRP A 15 -3.07 11.53 -13.50
CA TRP A 15 -4.18 10.84 -12.83
C TRP A 15 -3.71 10.08 -11.60
N GLY A 16 -2.64 9.27 -11.73
CA GLY A 16 -2.06 8.52 -10.63
C GLY A 16 -1.62 9.42 -9.47
N MET A 17 -0.93 10.52 -9.78
CA MET A 17 -0.45 11.47 -8.78
C MET A 17 -1.60 12.19 -8.06
N VAL A 18 -2.56 12.74 -8.80
CA VAL A 18 -3.69 13.49 -8.23
C VAL A 18 -4.56 12.56 -7.39
N SER A 19 -4.93 11.40 -7.92
CA SER A 19 -5.72 10.42 -7.17
C SER A 19 -4.98 9.89 -5.93
N PHE A 20 -3.66 9.73 -5.99
CA PHE A 20 -2.85 9.35 -4.84
C PHE A 20 -2.92 10.41 -3.75
N ILE A 21 -2.64 11.68 -4.08
CA ILE A 21 -2.65 12.78 -3.11
C ILE A 21 -4.03 12.92 -2.46
N VAL A 22 -5.10 12.92 -3.26
CA VAL A 22 -6.47 13.04 -2.75
C VAL A 22 -6.80 11.89 -1.80
N THR A 23 -6.59 10.65 -2.22
CA THR A 23 -6.90 9.49 -1.38
C THR A 23 -5.98 9.38 -0.15
N PHE A 24 -4.71 9.77 -0.29
CA PHE A 24 -3.76 9.85 0.82
C PHE A 24 -4.24 10.83 1.87
N LEU A 25 -4.61 12.06 1.50
CA LEU A 25 -5.09 13.08 2.45
C LEU A 25 -6.35 12.62 3.19
N LEU A 26 -7.25 11.89 2.52
CA LEU A 26 -8.45 11.31 3.13
C LEU A 26 -8.12 10.22 4.16
N VAL A 27 -7.12 9.38 3.90
CA VAL A 27 -6.76 8.25 4.78
C VAL A 27 -5.74 8.65 5.85
N PHE A 28 -4.91 9.65 5.58
CA PHE A 28 -3.82 10.08 6.45
C PHE A 28 -4.34 10.50 7.82
N LEU A 29 -5.28 11.45 7.89
CA LEU A 29 -5.79 11.96 9.16
C LEU A 29 -6.44 10.85 10.02
N PRO A 30 -7.36 10.00 9.50
CA PRO A 30 -7.87 8.86 10.25
C PRO A 30 -6.77 7.88 10.69
N SER A 31 -5.74 7.68 9.86
CA SER A 31 -4.65 6.74 10.18
C SER A 31 -3.80 7.22 11.36
N MET A 32 -3.67 8.54 11.56
CA MET A 32 -2.92 9.11 12.69
C MET A 32 -3.59 8.78 14.04
N VAL A 33 -4.91 8.62 14.08
CA VAL A 33 -5.64 8.22 15.30
C VAL A 33 -5.18 6.85 15.81
N CYS A 34 -4.67 5.98 14.92
CA CYS A 34 -4.17 4.67 15.31
C CYS A 34 -2.97 4.74 16.27
N TYR A 35 -2.21 5.84 16.29
CA TYR A 35 -1.09 6.04 17.21
C TYR A 35 -1.51 6.26 18.67
N LEU A 36 -2.78 6.60 18.91
CA LEU A 36 -3.33 6.72 20.26
C LEU A 36 -3.66 5.34 20.87
N ILE A 37 -3.64 4.28 20.06
CA ILE A 37 -3.98 2.92 20.48
C ILE A 37 -2.67 2.15 20.76
N PRO A 38 -2.53 1.50 21.93
CA PRO A 38 -1.35 0.70 22.24
C PRO A 38 -1.10 -0.43 21.24
N ASP A 39 0.18 -0.73 21.04
CA ASP A 39 0.60 -1.87 20.23
C ASP A 39 0.19 -3.21 20.89
N PRO A 40 -0.07 -4.27 20.10
CA PRO A 40 0.01 -4.32 18.63
C PRO A 40 -1.28 -3.88 17.92
N LYS A 41 -2.31 -3.47 18.67
CA LYS A 41 -3.66 -3.20 18.12
C LYS A 41 -3.67 -1.96 17.22
N GLY A 42 -3.00 -0.88 17.63
CA GLY A 42 -2.87 0.34 16.82
C GLY A 42 -2.17 0.07 15.48
N ALA A 43 -1.03 -0.62 15.53
CA ALA A 43 -0.32 -1.06 14.33
C ALA A 43 -1.18 -1.94 13.41
N ALA A 44 -1.87 -2.94 13.95
CA ALA A 44 -2.74 -3.82 13.16
C ALA A 44 -3.87 -3.05 12.46
N LEU A 45 -4.46 -2.06 13.13
CA LEU A 45 -5.50 -1.20 12.55
C LEU A 45 -4.93 -0.32 11.43
N PHE A 46 -3.78 0.31 11.67
CA PHE A 46 -3.07 1.11 10.67
C PHE A 46 -2.74 0.29 9.42
N THR A 47 -2.12 -0.89 9.57
CA THR A 47 -1.79 -1.79 8.46
C THR A 47 -3.04 -2.20 7.68
N ARG A 48 -4.17 -2.46 8.37
CA ARG A 48 -5.44 -2.79 7.71
C ARG A 48 -6.00 -1.61 6.91
N MET A 49 -5.95 -0.39 7.45
CA MET A 49 -6.37 0.83 6.74
C MET A 49 -5.51 1.08 5.50
N ALA A 50 -4.18 1.02 5.65
CA ALA A 50 -3.24 1.17 4.55
C ALA A 50 -3.48 0.12 3.45
N LYS A 51 -3.74 -1.14 3.83
CA LYS A 51 -4.07 -2.21 2.89
C LYS A 51 -5.34 -1.92 2.09
N ILE A 52 -6.40 -1.45 2.74
CA ILE A 52 -7.66 -1.07 2.07
C ILE A 52 -7.40 0.10 1.11
N TRP A 53 -6.77 1.16 1.60
CA TRP A 53 -6.44 2.34 0.80
C TRP A 53 -5.61 1.99 -0.43
N MET A 54 -4.50 1.26 -0.26
CA MET A 54 -3.63 0.86 -1.38
C MET A 54 -4.33 -0.08 -2.35
N SER A 55 -5.17 -1.00 -1.88
CA SER A 55 -5.96 -1.87 -2.76
C SER A 55 -6.93 -1.05 -3.63
N VAL A 56 -7.58 -0.04 -3.05
CA VAL A 56 -8.50 0.86 -3.77
C VAL A 56 -7.74 1.75 -4.75
N TRP A 57 -6.68 2.43 -4.31
CA TRP A 57 -5.92 3.33 -5.17
C TRP A 57 -5.27 2.59 -6.34
N LEU A 58 -4.67 1.42 -6.10
CA LEU A 58 -4.09 0.59 -7.16
C LEU A 58 -5.13 0.13 -8.18
N PHE A 59 -6.36 -0.16 -7.75
CA PHE A 59 -7.46 -0.43 -8.66
C PHE A 59 -7.85 0.81 -9.48
N LEU A 60 -7.94 2.00 -8.86
CA LEU A 60 -8.27 3.26 -9.54
C LEU A 60 -7.26 3.66 -10.62
N VAL A 61 -5.98 3.34 -10.43
CA VAL A 61 -4.95 3.57 -11.46
C VAL A 61 -4.84 2.42 -12.46
N GLY A 62 -5.61 1.34 -12.33
CA GLY A 62 -5.60 0.22 -13.27
C GLY A 62 -4.45 -0.78 -13.06
N CYS A 63 -3.84 -0.80 -11.87
CA CYS A 63 -2.75 -1.71 -11.48
C CYS A 63 -3.10 -2.55 -10.24
N PRO A 64 -4.15 -3.39 -10.27
CA PRO A 64 -4.59 -4.13 -9.10
C PRO A 64 -3.50 -5.08 -8.56
N VAL A 65 -3.31 -5.05 -7.24
CA VAL A 65 -2.33 -5.89 -6.54
C VAL A 65 -2.80 -7.34 -6.44
N ARG A 66 -1.86 -8.30 -6.60
CA ARG A 66 -2.08 -9.72 -6.34
C ARG A 66 -1.01 -10.22 -5.38
N VAL A 67 -1.44 -10.90 -4.31
CA VAL A 67 -0.55 -11.46 -3.29
C VAL A 67 -0.69 -12.98 -3.30
N LYS A 68 0.44 -13.69 -3.37
CA LYS A 68 0.53 -15.16 -3.34
C LYS A 68 1.49 -15.59 -2.22
N GLY A 69 1.44 -16.86 -1.80
CA GLY A 69 2.38 -17.40 -0.81
C GLY A 69 2.06 -17.04 0.65
N LYS A 70 0.81 -16.66 0.97
CA LYS A 70 0.42 -16.34 2.36
C LYS A 70 0.44 -17.56 3.26
N GLU A 71 0.26 -18.74 2.68
CA GLU A 71 0.34 -20.06 3.31
C GLU A 71 1.72 -20.36 3.92
N HIS A 72 2.78 -19.66 3.50
CA HIS A 72 4.10 -19.80 4.09
C HIS A 72 4.23 -19.15 5.48
N PHE A 73 3.29 -18.28 5.86
CA PHE A 73 3.27 -17.61 7.15
C PHE A 73 2.47 -18.42 8.19
N LYS A 74 3.14 -18.83 9.26
CA LYS A 74 2.51 -19.46 10.42
C LYS A 74 2.05 -18.38 11.41
N LYS A 75 0.84 -18.53 11.94
CA LYS A 75 0.30 -17.65 12.98
C LYS A 75 1.23 -17.66 14.21
N ASN A 76 1.36 -16.50 14.87
CA ASN A 76 2.16 -16.32 16.10
C ASN A 76 3.65 -16.67 15.96
N LYS A 77 4.23 -16.53 14.77
CA LYS A 77 5.67 -16.64 14.53
C LYS A 77 6.21 -15.30 14.05
N ALA A 78 7.38 -14.93 14.55
CA ALA A 78 8.11 -13.76 14.07
C ALA A 78 8.86 -14.11 12.78
N TYR A 79 8.88 -13.17 11.84
CA TYR A 79 9.54 -13.32 10.55
C TYR A 79 10.34 -12.07 10.24
N ILE A 80 11.49 -12.24 9.60
CA ILE A 80 12.16 -11.17 8.88
C ILE A 80 11.79 -11.36 7.41
N VAL A 81 11.07 -10.40 6.85
CA VAL A 81 10.68 -10.43 5.43
C VAL A 81 11.64 -9.54 4.66
N THR A 82 12.33 -10.12 3.70
CA THR A 82 13.22 -9.40 2.79
C THR A 82 12.49 -9.09 1.49
N CYS A 83 12.56 -7.84 1.05
CA CYS A 83 12.00 -7.39 -0.22
C CYS A 83 13.15 -6.94 -1.13
N ASN A 84 13.07 -7.27 -2.42
CA ASN A 84 13.90 -6.59 -3.41
C ASN A 84 13.43 -5.12 -3.54
N HIS A 85 14.32 -4.23 -3.96
CA HIS A 85 14.00 -2.81 -4.15
C HIS A 85 14.18 -2.39 -5.61
N ASN A 86 13.10 -1.92 -6.23
CA ASN A 86 13.04 -1.57 -7.65
C ASN A 86 12.20 -0.30 -7.92
N ALA A 87 11.27 0.04 -7.03
CA ALA A 87 10.37 1.16 -7.27
C ALA A 87 10.00 1.91 -5.99
N LEU A 88 9.62 3.17 -6.16
CA LEU A 88 8.98 3.98 -5.10
C LEU A 88 7.75 3.27 -4.50
N MET A 89 7.08 2.44 -5.29
CA MET A 89 5.88 1.70 -4.91
C MET A 89 6.16 0.53 -3.95
N ASP A 90 7.43 0.19 -3.70
CA ASP A 90 7.75 -0.97 -2.87
C ASP A 90 7.29 -0.80 -1.42
N VAL A 91 7.50 0.37 -0.81
CA VAL A 91 7.09 0.67 0.56
C VAL A 91 5.57 0.54 0.77
N PRO A 92 4.72 1.20 -0.04
CA PRO A 92 3.26 1.07 0.12
C PRO A 92 2.71 -0.30 -0.30
N LEU A 93 3.52 -1.19 -0.91
CA LEU A 93 3.13 -2.56 -1.23
C LEU A 93 3.65 -3.58 -0.20
N SER A 94 4.84 -3.41 0.35
CA SER A 94 5.42 -4.39 1.29
C SER A 94 4.73 -4.33 2.64
N SER A 95 4.69 -3.16 3.27
CA SER A 95 4.15 -2.99 4.63
C SER A 95 2.69 -3.48 4.79
N PRO A 96 1.72 -3.03 3.98
CA PRO A 96 0.31 -3.40 4.20
C PRO A 96 -0.06 -4.82 3.74
N PHE A 97 0.74 -5.46 2.87
CA PHE A 97 0.41 -6.78 2.32
C PHE A 97 1.21 -7.94 2.94
N ILE A 98 2.26 -7.65 3.72
CA ILE A 98 2.91 -8.63 4.59
C ILE A 98 1.96 -8.99 5.75
N PRO A 99 1.71 -10.28 6.02
CA PRO A 99 0.85 -10.70 7.13
C PRO A 99 1.39 -10.28 8.51
N GLY A 100 0.52 -9.71 9.34
CA GLY A 100 0.83 -9.33 10.71
C GLY A 100 0.90 -7.82 10.92
N ALA A 101 0.82 -7.39 12.17
CA ALA A 101 1.07 -6.01 12.53
C ALA A 101 2.57 -5.74 12.39
N ASN A 102 2.93 -4.82 11.49
CA ASN A 102 4.31 -4.41 11.27
C ASN A 102 4.41 -2.88 11.28
N LYS A 103 5.55 -2.38 11.75
CA LYS A 103 5.98 -0.99 11.61
C LYS A 103 7.29 -1.07 10.85
N THR A 104 7.24 -0.71 9.56
CA THR A 104 8.41 -0.70 8.67
C THR A 104 9.02 0.68 8.65
#